data_AF-A0A4D7H5I3-F1
#
_entry.id   AF-A0A4D7H5I3-F1
#
_cell.length_a   1.000
_cell.length_b   1.000
_cell.length_c   1.000
_cell.angle_alpha   90.00
_cell.angle_beta   90.00
_cell.angle_gamma   90.00
#
_symmetry.space_group_name_H-M   'P 1'
#
loop_
_entity.id
_entity.type
_entity.pdbx_description
1 polymer ?
#
loop_
_entity_poly.entity_id
_entity_poly.type
_entity_poly.pdbx_seq_one_letter_code
_entity_poly.pdbx_strand_id
1 'polypeptide(L)'
;MSALRRASDDRRIGIRRWFAVVPFLVGALFATLWVAPILAVPAFFVARAVNTASVTLGNQYLNDRIDSVGRATVLSSASMVYSLAVVPFEVVGGVVADATSPLGTLALFGVVLVVGAATMRALAQPVA
;
A
#
# COMPACT_ATOMS: atom_id res chain seq x y z
N MET A 1 24.92 -17.73 -15.70
CA MET A 1 23.53 -18.08 -15.27
C MET A 1 23.27 -17.94 -13.77
N SER A 2 24.26 -18.14 -12.88
CA SER A 2 24.08 -18.04 -11.42
C SER A 2 23.92 -16.61 -10.86
N ALA A 3 24.55 -15.60 -11.48
CA ALA A 3 24.45 -14.19 -11.06
C ALA A 3 23.09 -13.54 -11.38
N LEU A 4 22.52 -13.86 -12.55
CA LEU A 4 21.21 -13.35 -12.98
C LEU A 4 20.07 -13.89 -12.10
N ARG A 5 20.16 -15.15 -11.66
CA ARG A 5 19.17 -15.78 -10.76
C ARG A 5 19.20 -15.18 -9.36
N ARG A 6 20.40 -14.84 -8.87
CA ARG A 6 20.61 -14.21 -7.55
C ARG A 6 20.02 -12.79 -7.49
N ALA A 7 20.26 -11.99 -8.52
CA ALA A 7 19.68 -10.65 -8.64
C ALA A 7 18.14 -10.66 -8.73
N SER A 8 17.55 -11.66 -9.40
CA SER A 8 16.09 -11.81 -9.44
C SER A 8 15.49 -12.23 -8.11
N ASP A 9 16.19 -13.07 -7.34
CA ASP A 9 15.74 -13.51 -6.02
C ASP A 9 15.81 -12.36 -5.00
N ASP A 10 16.90 -11.61 -5.00
CA ASP A 10 17.08 -10.43 -4.12
C ASP A 10 15.99 -9.37 -4.38
N ARG A 11 15.64 -9.14 -5.65
CA ARG A 11 14.57 -8.20 -6.01
C ARG A 11 13.19 -8.70 -5.56
N ARG A 12 12.91 -10.00 -5.65
CA ARG A 12 11.67 -10.61 -5.15
C ARG A 12 11.55 -10.49 -3.64
N ILE A 13 12.64 -10.72 -2.91
CA ILE A 13 12.69 -10.55 -1.45
C ILE A 13 12.47 -9.08 -1.09
N GLY A 14 13.07 -8.15 -1.84
CA GLY A 14 12.86 -6.70 -1.68
C GLY A 14 11.39 -6.30 -1.82
N ILE A 15 10.71 -6.75 -2.89
CA ILE A 15 9.29 -6.47 -3.13
C ILE A 15 8.40 -7.06 -2.02
N ARG A 16 8.62 -8.34 -1.66
CA ARG A 16 7.86 -8.98 -0.57
C ARG A 16 8.03 -8.23 0.74
N ARG A 17 9.27 -7.88 1.11
CA ARG A 17 9.56 -7.14 2.34
C ARG A 17 8.98 -5.73 2.33
N TRP A 18 8.98 -5.06 1.17
CA TRP A 18 8.35 -3.76 0.98
C TRP A 18 6.87 -3.81 1.34
N PHE A 19 6.08 -4.63 0.63
CA PHE A 19 4.64 -4.76 0.87
C PHE A 19 4.32 -5.35 2.25
N ALA A 20 5.25 -6.08 2.85
CA ALA A 20 5.09 -6.55 4.21
C ALA A 20 5.20 -5.38 5.20
N VAL A 21 6.24 -4.55 5.13
CA VAL A 21 6.57 -3.58 6.20
C VAL A 21 5.86 -2.24 6.02
N VAL A 22 5.71 -1.79 4.78
CA VAL A 22 5.24 -0.44 4.45
C VAL A 22 3.86 -0.09 5.00
N PRO A 23 2.83 -0.96 4.94
CA PRO A 23 1.52 -0.66 5.53
C PRO A 23 1.61 -0.31 7.02
N PHE A 24 2.47 -1.00 7.77
CA PHE A 24 2.68 -0.72 9.19
C PHE A 24 3.39 0.61 9.41
N LEU A 25 4.39 0.93 8.57
CA LEU A 25 5.11 2.21 8.68
C LEU A 25 4.19 3.40 8.41
N VAL A 26 3.45 3.38 7.30
CA VAL A 26 2.51 4.45 6.95
C VAL A 26 1.37 4.51 7.96
N GLY A 27 0.85 3.35 8.37
CA GLY A 27 -0.26 3.28 9.31
C GLY A 27 0.12 3.82 10.69
N ALA A 28 1.29 3.43 11.21
CA ALA A 28 1.82 3.98 12.46
C ALA A 28 2.08 5.49 12.35
N LEU A 29 2.67 5.95 11.23
CA LEU A 29 2.92 7.37 11.00
C LEU A 29 1.63 8.19 11.01
N PHE A 30 0.57 7.73 10.37
CA PHE A 30 -0.72 8.39 10.43
C PHE A 30 -1.37 8.31 11.81
N ALA A 31 -1.26 7.19 12.52
CA ALA A 31 -1.80 7.07 13.89
C ALA A 31 -1.16 8.09 14.86
N THR A 32 0.10 8.49 14.65
CA THR A 32 0.75 9.53 15.48
C THR A 32 0.09 10.90 15.37
N LEU A 33 -0.72 11.16 14.34
CA LEU A 33 -1.37 12.45 14.13
C LEU A 33 -2.41 12.80 15.21
N TRP A 34 -2.89 11.82 15.99
CA TRP A 34 -3.73 12.10 17.17
C TRP A 34 -2.99 12.89 18.25
N VAL A 35 -1.68 12.66 18.42
CA VAL A 35 -0.88 13.29 19.48
C VAL A 35 0.08 14.34 18.94
N ALA A 36 0.47 14.23 17.66
CA ALA A 36 1.40 15.15 17.01
C ALA A 36 0.87 15.63 15.64
N PRO A 37 -0.18 16.48 15.61
CA PRO A 37 -0.75 17.02 14.37
C PRO A 37 0.25 17.75 13.47
N ILE A 38 1.31 18.34 14.06
CA ILE A 38 2.37 19.03 13.32
C ILE A 38 3.12 18.12 12.33
N LEU A 39 3.05 16.80 12.53
CA LEU A 39 3.62 15.81 11.62
C LEU A 39 2.78 15.57 10.36
N ALA A 40 1.58 16.17 10.22
CA ALA A 40 0.68 15.91 9.11
C ALA A 40 1.33 16.14 7.74
N VAL A 41 2.05 17.26 7.58
CA VAL A 41 2.73 17.58 6.32
C VAL A 41 3.85 16.57 6.02
N PRO A 42 4.83 16.33 6.92
CA PRO A 42 5.82 15.27 6.74
C PRO A 42 5.20 13.89 6.46
N ALA A 43 4.17 13.52 7.22
CA ALA A 43 3.48 12.25 7.07
C ALA A 43 2.86 12.09 5.69
N PHE A 44 2.25 13.15 5.17
CA PHE A 44 1.67 13.17 3.82
C PHE A 44 2.75 12.99 2.74
N PHE A 45 3.90 13.65 2.86
CA PHE A 45 5.01 13.47 1.93
C PHE A 45 5.54 12.04 1.93
N VAL A 46 5.71 11.43 3.12
CA VAL A 46 6.13 10.03 3.25
C VAL A 46 5.10 9.10 2.61
N ALA A 47 3.83 9.26 2.94
CA ALA A 47 2.75 8.44 2.38
C ALA A 47 2.68 8.58 0.85
N ARG A 48 2.86 9.79 0.32
CA ARG A 48 2.91 10.04 -1.13
C ARG A 48 4.09 9.32 -1.78
N ALA A 49 5.29 9.46 -1.23
CA ALA A 49 6.49 8.81 -1.75
C ALA A 49 6.35 7.28 -1.75
N VAL A 50 5.84 6.74 -0.64
CA VAL A 50 5.53 5.32 -0.48
C VAL A 50 4.51 4.84 -1.51
N ASN A 51 3.44 5.59 -1.73
CA ASN A 51 2.41 5.23 -2.71
C ASN A 51 2.99 5.17 -4.13
N THR A 52 3.76 6.18 -4.53
CA THR A 52 4.44 6.20 -5.83
C THR A 52 5.37 5.00 -6.01
N ALA A 53 6.17 4.67 -4.99
CA ALA A 53 7.03 3.50 -5.02
C ALA A 53 6.23 2.19 -5.08
N SER A 54 5.14 2.07 -4.33
CA SER A 54 4.31 0.86 -4.26
C SER A 54 3.58 0.60 -5.59
N VAL A 55 3.01 1.63 -6.22
CA VAL A 55 2.42 1.52 -7.57
C VAL A 55 3.46 1.08 -8.58
N THR A 56 4.65 1.67 -8.54
CA THR A 56 5.75 1.31 -9.45
C THR A 56 6.18 -0.15 -9.27
N LEU A 57 6.40 -0.59 -8.03
CA LEU A 57 6.79 -1.97 -7.72
C LEU A 57 5.68 -2.97 -8.07
N GLY A 58 4.41 -2.62 -7.82
CA GLY A 58 3.25 -3.44 -8.18
C GLY A 58 3.14 -3.63 -9.69
N ASN A 59 3.27 -2.53 -10.45
CA ASN A 59 3.26 -2.60 -11.91
C ASN A 59 4.45 -3.40 -12.46
N GLN A 60 5.65 -3.26 -11.90
CA GLN A 60 6.81 -4.07 -12.29
C GLN A 60 6.58 -5.55 -12.00
N TYR A 61 6.08 -5.88 -10.81
CA TYR A 61 5.76 -7.26 -10.44
C TYR A 61 4.73 -7.90 -11.38
N LEU A 62 3.72 -7.14 -11.79
CA LEU A 62 2.69 -7.61 -12.71
C LEU A 62 3.24 -7.74 -14.14
N ASN A 63 4.04 -6.77 -14.59
CA ASN A 63 4.75 -6.81 -15.87
C ASN A 63 5.66 -8.03 -16.02
N ASP A 64 6.37 -8.41 -14.96
CA ASP A 64 7.29 -9.56 -14.95
C ASP A 64 6.56 -10.91 -15.04
N ARG A 65 5.23 -10.93 -14.91
CA ARG A 65 4.40 -12.14 -14.85
C ARG A 65 3.42 -12.30 -16.01
N ILE A 66 3.30 -11.30 -16.87
CA ILE A 66 2.38 -11.31 -18.01
C ILE A 66 3.20 -11.39 -19.29
N ASP A 67 2.80 -12.27 -20.20
CA ASP A 67 3.39 -12.37 -21.53
C ASP A 67 3.27 -11.05 -22.31
N SER A 68 4.10 -10.86 -23.33
CA SER A 68 4.15 -9.59 -24.07
C SER A 68 2.84 -9.26 -24.79
N VAL A 69 2.09 -10.28 -25.24
CA VAL A 69 0.82 -10.11 -25.94
C VAL A 69 -0.30 -9.78 -24.94
N GLY A 70 -0.98 -8.65 -25.13
CA GLY A 70 -2.10 -8.24 -24.26
C GLY A 70 -1.69 -7.65 -22.90
N ARG A 71 -0.39 -7.49 -22.62
CA ARG A 71 0.13 -6.94 -21.36
C ARG A 71 -0.50 -5.59 -20.99
N ALA A 72 -0.59 -4.68 -21.96
CA ALA A 72 -1.16 -3.35 -21.73
C ALA A 72 -2.62 -3.42 -21.24
N THR A 73 -3.43 -4.31 -21.83
CA THR A 73 -4.83 -4.51 -21.43
C THR A 73 -4.91 -5.05 -20.00
N VAL A 74 -4.11 -6.07 -19.67
CA VAL A 74 -4.12 -6.66 -18.31
C VAL A 74 -3.66 -5.66 -17.25
N LEU A 75 -2.60 -4.88 -17.51
CA LEU A 75 -2.16 -3.83 -16.60
C LEU A 75 -3.22 -2.75 -16.41
N SER A 76 -3.91 -2.38 -17.49
CA SER A 76 -5.00 -1.41 -17.44
C SER A 76 -6.16 -1.93 -16.59
N SER A 77 -6.63 -3.16 -16.84
CA SER A 77 -7.67 -3.80 -16.04
C SER A 77 -7.27 -3.91 -14.57
N ALA A 78 -6.02 -4.28 -14.26
CA ALA A 78 -5.53 -4.32 -12.88
C ALA A 78 -5.54 -2.93 -12.21
N SER A 79 -5.15 -1.89 -12.95
CA SER A 79 -5.20 -0.51 -12.45
C SER A 79 -6.64 -0.05 -12.22
N MET A 80 -7.57 -0.40 -13.11
CA MET A 80 -9.00 -0.09 -12.94
C MET A 80 -9.60 -0.79 -11.73
N VAL A 81 -9.28 -2.08 -11.52
CA VAL A 81 -9.72 -2.84 -10.34
C VAL A 81 -9.13 -2.22 -9.06
N TYR A 82 -7.86 -1.84 -9.08
CA TYR A 82 -7.24 -1.14 -7.97
C TYR A 82 -7.95 0.19 -7.66
N SER A 83 -8.17 1.04 -8.67
CA SER A 83 -8.91 2.28 -8.50
C SER A 83 -10.32 2.05 -7.95
N LEU A 84 -11.03 1.06 -8.47
CA LEU A 84 -12.37 0.71 -8.00
C LEU A 84 -12.35 0.23 -6.53
N ALA A 85 -11.32 -0.50 -6.12
CA ALA A 85 -11.15 -0.94 -4.74
C ALA A 85 -10.87 0.23 -3.78
N VAL A 86 -10.21 1.30 -4.25
CA VAL A 86 -9.84 2.47 -3.45
C VAL A 86 -11.01 3.43 -3.25
N VAL A 87 -11.85 3.62 -4.27
CA VAL A 87 -12.97 4.59 -4.27
C VAL A 87 -13.87 4.51 -3.02
N PRO A 88 -14.32 3.32 -2.55
CA PRO A 88 -15.13 3.25 -1.33
C PRO A 88 -14.43 3.83 -0.10
N PHE A 89 -13.11 3.62 0.03
CA PHE A 89 -12.34 4.17 1.14
C PHE A 89 -12.22 5.69 1.06
N GLU A 90 -12.07 6.24 -0.15
CA GLU A 90 -12.04 7.68 -0.35
C GLU A 90 -13.38 8.33 -0.01
N VAL A 91 -14.49 7.74 -0.46
CA VAL A 91 -15.85 8.22 -0.17
C VAL A 91 -16.16 8.14 1.32
N VAL A 92 -15.96 6.96 1.93
CA VAL A 92 -16.18 6.77 3.38
C VAL A 92 -15.26 7.68 4.19
N GLY A 93 -14.00 7.81 3.77
CA GLY A 93 -13.03 8.70 4.40
C GLY A 93 -13.47 10.17 4.38
N GLY A 94 -13.95 10.66 3.24
CA GLY A 94 -14.48 12.01 3.11
C GLY A 94 -15.65 12.26 4.08
N VAL A 95 -16.65 11.37 4.09
CA VAL A 95 -17.80 11.47 4.99
C VAL A 95 -17.38 11.47 6.47
N VAL A 96 -16.43 10.60 6.86
CA VAL A 96 -15.94 10.55 8.24
C VAL A 96 -15.13 11.81 8.60
N ALA A 97 -14.37 12.35 7.65
CA ALA A 97 -13.62 13.60 7.84
C ALA A 97 -14.55 14.81 8.03
N ASP A 98 -15.62 14.90 7.26
CA ASP A 98 -16.62 15.96 7.39
C ASP A 98 -17.36 15.87 8.72
N ALA A 99 -17.62 14.65 9.22
CA ALA A 99 -18.32 14.41 10.48
C ALA A 99 -17.44 14.58 11.74
N THR A 100 -16.11 14.44 11.62
CA THR A 100 -15.20 14.43 12.77
C THR A 100 -14.11 15.48 12.65
N SER A 101 -13.04 15.17 11.92
CA SER A 101 -12.01 16.10 11.47
C SER A 101 -11.11 15.40 10.44
N PRO A 102 -10.52 16.12 9.47
CA PRO A 102 -9.59 15.53 8.50
C PRO A 102 -8.40 14.82 9.15
N LEU A 103 -7.82 15.41 10.21
CA LEU A 103 -6.68 14.82 10.93
C LEU A 103 -7.09 13.57 11.72
N GLY A 104 -8.26 13.60 12.36
CA GLY A 104 -8.80 12.44 13.09
C GLY A 104 -9.07 11.26 12.16
N THR A 105 -9.60 11.52 10.95
CA THR A 105 -9.82 10.48 9.94
C THR A 105 -8.51 9.90 9.42
N LEU A 106 -7.50 10.73 9.17
CA LEU A 106 -6.18 10.24 8.77
C LEU A 106 -5.57 9.33 9.85
N ALA A 107 -5.65 9.73 11.13
CA ALA A 107 -5.18 8.92 12.24
C ALA A 107 -5.95 7.60 12.35
N LEU A 108 -7.27 7.63 12.19
CA LEU A 108 -8.12 6.43 12.14
C LEU A 108 -7.73 5.49 10.99
N PHE A 109 -7.52 6.03 9.79
CA PHE A 109 -7.03 5.22 8.66
C PHE A 109 -5.64 4.65 8.91
N GLY A 110 -4.79 5.36 9.65
CA GLY A 110 -3.53 4.83 10.13
C GLY A 110 -3.71 3.54 10.95
N VAL A 111 -4.63 3.57 11.91
CA VAL A 111 -4.97 2.40 12.74
C VAL A 111 -5.59 1.29 11.89
N VAL A 112 -6.56 1.61 11.03
CA VAL A 112 -7.20 0.64 10.13
C VAL A 112 -6.17 -0.03 9.22
N LEU A 113 -5.18 0.70 8.72
CA LEU A 113 -4.12 0.15 7.87
C LEU A 113 -3.22 -0.82 8.65
N VAL A 114 -2.84 -0.49 9.90
CA VAL A 114 -2.06 -1.39 10.76
C VAL A 114 -2.84 -2.66 11.08
N VAL A 115 -4.10 -2.52 11.51
CA VAL A 115 -4.96 -3.66 11.87
C VAL A 115 -5.26 -4.50 10.63
N GLY A 116 -5.60 -3.89 9.51
CA GLY A 116 -5.85 -4.58 8.23
C GLY A 116 -4.63 -5.35 7.75
N ALA A 117 -3.43 -4.75 7.81
CA ALA A 117 -2.19 -5.43 7.45
C ALA A 117 -1.85 -6.58 8.40
N ALA A 118 -2.07 -6.41 9.71
CA ALA A 118 -1.87 -7.47 10.70
C ALA A 118 -2.83 -8.64 10.47
N THR A 119 -4.12 -8.35 10.29
CA THR A 119 -5.16 -9.34 10.01
C THR A 119 -4.87 -10.08 8.70
N MET A 120 -4.54 -9.36 7.63
CA MET A 120 -4.21 -9.98 6.34
C MET A 120 -2.99 -10.90 6.45
N ARG A 121 -1.97 -10.52 7.23
CA ARG A 121 -0.85 -11.42 7.51
C ARG A 121 -1.26 -12.64 8.31
N ALA A 122 -2.06 -12.47 9.37
CA ALA A 122 -2.55 -13.58 10.18
C ALA A 122 -3.39 -14.56 9.35
N LEU A 123 -4.22 -14.05 8.43
CA LEU A 123 -5.04 -14.83 7.50
C LEU A 123 -4.29 -15.39 6.29
N ALA A 124 -3.09 -14.90 5.99
CA ALA A 124 -2.20 -15.49 4.99
C ALA A 124 -1.29 -16.60 5.57
N GLN A 125 -1.16 -16.66 6.89
CA GLN A 125 -0.42 -17.69 7.62
C GLN A 125 -1.22 -18.95 8.09
N PRO A 126 -2.55 -19.11 7.90
CA PRO A 126 -3.30 -20.20 8.53
C PRO A 126 -3.25 -21.52 7.74
N VAL A 127 -2.23 -21.72 6.91
CA VAL A 127 -1.93 -23.04 6.33
C VAL A 127 -0.52 -23.42 6.77
N ALA A 128 -0.45 -24.00 7.97
CA ALA A 128 0.65 -24.85 8.40
C ALA A 128 0.39 -26.29 7.94
#